data_AF-A0A943HSQ5-F1
#
_entry.id   AF-A0A943HSQ5-F1
#
_cell.length_a   1.000
_cell.length_b   1.000
_cell.length_c   1.000
_cell.angle_alpha   90.00
_cell.angle_beta   90.00
_cell.angle_gamma   90.00
#
_symmetry.space_group_name_H-M   'P 1'
#
loop_
_entity.id
_entity.type
_entity.pdbx_description
1 polymer ?
#
loop_
_entity_poly.entity_id
_entity_poly.type
_entity_poly.pdbx_seq_one_letter_code
_entity_poly.pdbx_strand_id
1 'polypeptide(L)'
;MFQSLRQSNIFYILQKGENPELKVGQVVSVSNPQPKYGQYVPGQNYAQNMETVVDVSVKVGEETIDFKQLPANLSIANFGMNGVVVSESREAMNAEVESMLRTSRHVIESVPFHENVISSCDVILRELNPQLAKEKQQEEKIGVLEQKVSGVENTLTDIKDMLAKALGGNSNNPKSK
;
A
#
# COMPACT_ATOMS: atom_id res chain seq x y z
N MET A 1 -19.35 -11.32 27.36
CA MET A 1 -19.41 -11.94 26.02
C MET A 1 -20.61 -11.37 25.30
N PHE A 2 -20.71 -11.42 23.97
CA PHE A 2 -21.81 -10.78 23.24
C PHE A 2 -23.20 -11.25 23.71
N GLN A 3 -23.36 -12.50 24.16
CA GLN A 3 -24.61 -12.99 24.78
C GLN A 3 -24.98 -12.34 26.13
N SER A 4 -24.01 -11.79 26.85
CA SER A 4 -24.23 -11.07 28.12
C SER A 4 -24.53 -9.60 27.92
N LEU A 5 -24.48 -9.09 26.69
CA LEU A 5 -24.86 -7.71 26.41
C LEU A 5 -26.33 -7.46 26.77
N ARG A 6 -26.58 -6.25 27.27
CA ARG A 6 -27.91 -5.75 27.60
C ARG A 6 -28.08 -4.37 26.99
N GLN A 7 -29.32 -3.92 26.92
CA GLN A 7 -29.63 -2.57 26.47
C GLN A 7 -28.87 -1.54 27.33
N SER A 8 -28.41 -0.46 26.70
CA SER A 8 -27.58 0.60 27.28
C SER A 8 -26.13 0.21 27.61
N ASN A 9 -25.71 -1.05 27.41
CA ASN A 9 -24.29 -1.40 27.52
C ASN A 9 -23.48 -0.61 26.48
N ILE A 10 -22.26 -0.23 26.84
CA ILE A 10 -21.31 0.38 25.91
C ILE A 10 -20.84 -0.67 24.91
N PHE A 11 -20.72 -0.26 23.65
CA PHE A 11 -20.24 -1.11 22.57
C PHE A 11 -19.24 -0.33 21.71
N TYR A 12 -18.10 -0.94 21.44
CA TYR A 12 -16.99 -0.34 20.71
C TYR A 12 -16.94 -0.90 19.30
N ILE A 13 -16.78 -0.01 18.32
CA ILE A 13 -16.71 -0.34 16.90
C ILE A 13 -15.45 0.32 16.35
N LEU A 14 -14.46 -0.49 15.98
CA LEU A 14 -13.21 -0.06 15.38
C LEU A 14 -13.23 -0.39 13.90
N GLN A 15 -13.16 0.62 13.04
CA GLN A 15 -12.98 0.43 11.61
C GLN A 15 -11.49 0.43 11.30
N LYS A 16 -10.94 -0.73 10.95
CA LYS A 16 -9.55 -0.83 10.49
C LYS A 16 -9.49 -0.45 9.02
N GLY A 17 -8.56 0.43 8.69
CA GLY A 17 -8.30 0.89 7.32
C GLY A 17 -7.05 1.75 7.31
N GLU A 18 -6.83 2.51 6.23
CA GLU A 18 -5.73 3.48 6.15
C GLU A 18 -5.78 4.51 7.28
N ASN A 19 -7.00 4.88 7.69
CA ASN A 19 -7.27 5.76 8.82
C ASN A 19 -8.16 5.03 9.83
N PRO A 20 -7.59 4.38 10.85
CA PRO A 20 -8.38 3.68 11.86
C PRO A 20 -9.29 4.64 12.62
N GLU A 21 -10.58 4.32 12.72
CA GLU A 21 -11.59 5.12 13.43
C GLU A 21 -12.27 4.29 14.51
N LEU A 22 -12.37 4.84 15.72
CA LEU A 22 -13.11 4.23 16.83
C LEU A 22 -14.42 4.98 17.06
N LYS A 23 -15.54 4.24 16.96
CA LYS A 23 -16.87 4.70 17.32
C LYS A 23 -17.33 4.00 18.60
N VAL A 24 -17.95 4.76 19.48
CA VAL A 24 -18.52 4.26 20.73
C VAL A 24 -20.03 4.43 20.67
N GLY A 25 -20.74 3.33 20.83
CA GLY A 25 -22.19 3.30 20.82
C GLY A 25 -22.78 2.68 22.08
N GLN A 26 -24.11 2.69 22.13
CA GLN A 26 -24.88 2.02 23.17
C GLN A 26 -25.75 0.94 22.55
N VAL A 27 -25.76 -0.24 23.16
CA VAL A 27 -26.60 -1.36 22.71
C VAL A 27 -28.08 -0.98 22.85
N VAL A 28 -28.84 -1.13 21.78
CA VAL A 28 -30.30 -0.93 21.74
C VAL A 28 -31.00 -2.25 22.02
N SER A 29 -30.54 -3.34 21.40
CA SER A 29 -31.12 -4.67 21.56
C SER A 29 -30.08 -5.76 21.27
N VAL A 30 -30.35 -6.95 21.82
CA VAL A 30 -29.55 -8.16 21.60
C VAL A 30 -30.52 -9.32 21.43
N SER A 31 -30.33 -10.15 20.41
CA SER A 31 -31.16 -11.34 20.21
C SER A 31 -30.75 -12.48 21.15
N ASN A 32 -31.66 -13.44 21.37
CA ASN A 32 -31.32 -14.66 22.11
C ASN A 32 -30.30 -15.49 21.31
N PRO A 33 -29.28 -16.09 21.95
CA PRO A 33 -28.30 -16.93 21.26
C PRO A 33 -28.97 -18.01 20.41
N GLN A 34 -28.70 -17.98 19.10
CA GLN A 34 -29.18 -18.97 18.15
C GLN A 34 -28.02 -19.88 17.72
N PRO A 35 -28.26 -21.19 17.49
CA PRO A 35 -27.25 -22.03 16.88
C PRO A 35 -26.89 -21.51 15.48
N LYS A 36 -25.60 -21.40 15.22
CA LYS A 36 -25.06 -21.05 13.90
C LYS A 36 -25.26 -22.24 12.98
N TYR A 37 -26.31 -22.21 12.18
CA TYR A 37 -26.55 -23.24 11.17
C TYR A 37 -25.52 -23.09 10.04
N GLY A 38 -24.45 -23.90 10.11
CA GLY A 38 -23.56 -24.14 8.97
C GLY A 38 -24.26 -24.99 7.91
N GLN A 39 -23.81 -24.89 6.65
CA GLN A 39 -24.27 -25.77 5.58
C GLN A 39 -24.13 -27.23 6.02
N TYR A 40 -25.23 -27.97 5.94
CA TYR A 40 -25.28 -29.39 6.25
C TYR A 40 -24.26 -30.14 5.39
N VAL A 41 -23.15 -30.60 5.97
CA VAL A 41 -22.23 -31.52 5.31
C VAL A 41 -22.68 -32.94 5.69
N PRO A 42 -23.33 -33.68 4.78
CA PRO A 42 -23.78 -35.04 5.08
C PRO A 42 -22.59 -35.95 5.40
N GLY A 43 -22.57 -36.51 6.62
CA GLY A 43 -21.57 -37.50 7.06
C GLY A 43 -20.75 -37.13 8.31
N GLN A 44 -20.81 -35.88 8.80
CA GLN A 44 -20.15 -35.51 10.07
C GLN A 44 -21.04 -35.79 11.29
N ASN A 45 -20.47 -36.44 12.29
CA ASN A 45 -21.11 -36.73 13.58
C ASN A 45 -21.44 -35.43 14.34
N TYR A 46 -22.70 -35.32 14.78
CA TYR A 46 -23.37 -34.17 15.42
C TYR A 46 -22.89 -33.80 16.84
N ALA A 47 -21.68 -34.18 17.24
CA ALA A 47 -21.26 -34.14 18.65
C ALA A 47 -20.19 -33.09 19.01
N GLN A 48 -19.73 -32.26 18.08
CA GLN A 48 -18.73 -31.22 18.38
C GLN A 48 -19.33 -29.82 18.27
N ASN A 49 -19.56 -29.22 19.45
CA ASN A 49 -19.74 -27.80 19.74
C ASN A 49 -20.53 -27.01 18.69
N MET A 50 -21.85 -26.94 18.86
CA MET A 50 -22.67 -25.98 18.12
C MET A 50 -22.24 -24.56 18.51
N GLU A 51 -21.62 -23.84 17.58
CA GLU A 51 -21.38 -22.40 17.75
C GLU A 51 -22.73 -21.68 17.87
N THR A 52 -22.86 -20.79 18.85
CA THR A 52 -24.02 -19.91 18.97
C THR A 52 -23.67 -18.49 18.56
N VAL A 53 -24.63 -17.79 17.98
CA VAL A 53 -24.50 -16.42 17.50
C VAL A 53 -25.64 -15.55 18.02
N VAL A 54 -25.37 -14.25 18.13
CA VAL A 54 -26.35 -13.21 18.50
C VAL A 54 -26.32 -12.08 17.50
N ASP A 55 -27.44 -11.40 17.37
CA ASP A 55 -27.56 -10.15 16.63
C ASP A 55 -27.60 -9.01 17.64
N VAL A 56 -26.84 -7.94 17.39
CA VAL A 56 -26.72 -6.79 18.29
C VAL A 56 -26.99 -5.51 17.50
N SER A 57 -27.97 -4.73 17.94
CA SER A 57 -28.23 -3.40 17.41
C SER A 57 -27.61 -2.36 18.32
N VAL A 58 -26.85 -1.41 17.75
CA VAL A 58 -26.07 -0.42 18.49
C VAL A 58 -26.38 0.96 17.97
N LYS A 59 -26.72 1.90 18.87
CA LYS A 59 -26.91 3.30 18.54
C LYS A 59 -25.58 4.05 18.65
N VAL A 60 -25.18 4.73 17.59
CA VAL A 60 -23.98 5.57 17.51
C VAL A 60 -24.44 6.96 17.06
N GLY A 61 -24.44 7.93 17.97
CA GLY A 61 -25.03 9.24 17.71
C GLY A 61 -26.52 9.13 17.40
N GLU A 62 -26.93 9.56 16.21
CA GLU A 62 -28.32 9.48 15.73
C GLU A 62 -28.61 8.19 14.94
N GLU A 63 -27.58 7.46 14.52
CA GLU A 63 -27.70 6.26 13.69
C GLU A 63 -27.80 4.99 14.55
N THR A 64 -28.50 3.99 14.03
CA THR A 64 -28.52 2.63 14.60
C THR A 64 -27.90 1.66 13.60
N ILE A 65 -26.92 0.90 14.08
CA ILE A 65 -26.12 -0.04 13.29
C ILE A 65 -26.40 -1.46 13.80
N ASP A 66 -26.73 -2.37 12.90
CA ASP A 66 -27.02 -3.76 13.21
C ASP A 66 -25.83 -4.67 12.90
N PHE A 67 -25.35 -5.39 13.91
CA PHE A 67 -24.33 -6.41 13.79
C PHE A 67 -24.95 -7.79 13.91
N LYS A 68 -25.01 -8.52 12.79
CA LYS A 68 -25.63 -9.84 12.72
C LYS A 68 -24.61 -10.96 12.90
N GLN A 69 -25.07 -12.07 13.46
CA GLN A 69 -24.31 -13.31 13.62
C GLN A 69 -22.99 -13.16 14.39
N LEU A 70 -22.94 -12.28 15.39
CA LEU A 70 -21.77 -12.16 16.27
C LEU A 70 -21.62 -13.42 17.14
N PRO A 71 -20.42 -14.00 17.28
CA PRO A 71 -20.21 -15.21 18.10
C PRO A 71 -20.58 -14.98 19.57
N ALA A 72 -21.62 -15.64 20.06
CA ALA A 72 -22.24 -15.36 21.36
C ALA A 72 -21.27 -15.43 22.54
N ASN A 73 -20.29 -16.34 22.48
CA ASN A 73 -19.33 -16.62 23.54
C ASN A 73 -18.07 -15.73 23.50
N LEU A 74 -17.90 -14.87 22.48
CA LEU A 74 -16.76 -13.96 22.39
C LEU A 74 -17.09 -12.58 22.94
N SER A 75 -16.08 -11.80 23.30
CA SER A 75 -16.21 -10.38 23.68
C SER A 75 -15.66 -9.42 22.62
N ILE A 76 -14.98 -9.95 21.60
CA ILE A 76 -14.43 -9.23 20.46
C ILE A 76 -14.59 -10.08 19.19
N ALA A 77 -14.93 -9.47 18.06
CA ALA A 77 -15.03 -10.17 16.78
C ALA A 77 -14.76 -9.24 15.61
N ASN A 78 -14.23 -9.79 14.51
CA ASN A 78 -14.20 -9.11 13.22
C ASN A 78 -15.58 -9.23 12.58
N PHE A 79 -16.12 -8.11 12.10
CA PHE A 79 -17.42 -8.03 11.45
C PHE A 79 -17.26 -7.71 9.95
N GLY A 80 -17.79 -8.60 9.12
CA GLY A 80 -17.71 -8.47 7.67
C GLY A 80 -16.28 -8.59 7.13
N MET A 81 -16.08 -8.14 5.89
CA MET A 81 -14.79 -8.22 5.18
C MET A 81 -13.99 -6.91 5.23
N ASN A 82 -14.59 -5.82 5.72
CA ASN A 82 -14.04 -4.46 5.63
C ASN A 82 -13.15 -4.08 6.82
N GLY A 83 -12.59 -5.06 7.54
CA GLY A 83 -11.73 -4.79 8.69
C GLY A 83 -12.44 -4.15 9.88
N VAL A 84 -13.76 -4.24 10.00
CA VAL A 84 -14.47 -3.73 11.19
C VAL A 84 -14.28 -4.72 12.35
N VAL A 85 -13.94 -4.22 13.52
CA VAL A 85 -13.84 -4.98 14.76
C VAL A 85 -14.80 -4.43 15.78
N VAL A 86 -15.55 -5.30 16.41
CA VAL A 86 -16.51 -4.93 17.43
C VAL A 86 -16.16 -5.58 18.76
N SER A 87 -16.39 -4.87 19.85
CA SER A 87 -16.19 -5.41 21.19
C SER A 87 -17.11 -4.76 22.22
N GLU A 88 -17.44 -5.53 23.25
CA GLU A 88 -18.10 -5.03 24.47
C GLU A 88 -17.10 -4.64 25.57
N SER A 89 -15.80 -4.90 25.39
CA SER A 89 -14.74 -4.62 26.37
C SER A 89 -13.79 -3.56 25.84
N ARG A 90 -13.50 -2.57 26.71
CA ARG A 90 -12.51 -1.53 26.42
C ARG A 90 -11.11 -2.14 26.33
N GLU A 91 -10.82 -3.09 27.20
CA GLU A 91 -9.53 -3.77 27.31
C GLU A 91 -9.22 -4.56 26.04
N ALA A 92 -10.21 -5.31 25.53
CA ALA A 92 -10.07 -6.03 24.26
C ALA A 92 -9.85 -5.07 23.08
N MET A 93 -10.55 -3.93 23.06
CA MET A 93 -10.37 -2.92 22.01
C MET A 93 -8.99 -2.25 22.09
N ASN A 94 -8.51 -1.92 23.29
CA ASN A 94 -7.16 -1.36 23.48
C ASN A 94 -6.08 -2.32 22.99
N ALA A 95 -6.18 -3.61 23.33
CA ALA A 95 -5.24 -4.62 22.86
C ALA A 95 -5.20 -4.71 21.33
N GLU A 96 -6.35 -4.57 20.66
CA GLU A 96 -6.43 -4.57 19.21
C GLU A 96 -5.75 -3.34 18.59
N VAL A 97 -6.01 -2.14 19.14
CA VAL A 97 -5.38 -0.89 18.70
C VAL A 97 -3.87 -0.91 18.93
N GLU A 98 -3.40 -1.41 20.07
CA GLU A 98 -1.98 -1.58 20.37
C GLU A 98 -1.31 -2.55 19.39
N SER A 99 -1.99 -3.65 19.04
CA SER A 99 -1.51 -4.62 18.05
C SER A 99 -1.33 -3.99 16.66
N MET A 100 -2.28 -3.15 16.24
CA MET A 100 -2.19 -2.40 14.98
C MET A 100 -1.01 -1.42 14.98
N LEU A 101 -0.85 -0.67 16.07
CA LEU A 101 0.25 0.28 16.24
C LEU A 101 1.60 -0.42 16.23
N ARG A 102 1.73 -1.56 16.93
CA ARG A 102 2.96 -2.37 16.94
C ARG A 102 3.30 -2.89 15.54
N THR A 103 2.32 -3.44 14.83
CA THR A 103 2.51 -3.93 13.46
C THR A 103 2.97 -2.81 12.53
N SER A 104 2.34 -1.65 12.62
CA SER A 104 2.69 -0.49 11.78
C SER A 104 4.11 0.00 12.06
N ARG A 105 4.52 0.07 13.33
CA ARG A 105 5.89 0.42 13.71
C ARG A 105 6.90 -0.58 13.17
N HIS A 106 6.61 -1.88 13.30
CA HIS A 106 7.48 -2.92 12.78
C HIS A 106 7.68 -2.85 11.27
N VAL A 107 6.62 -2.54 10.51
CA VAL A 107 6.71 -2.32 9.06
C VAL A 107 7.57 -1.10 8.74
N ILE A 108 7.42 0.00 9.48
CA ILE A 108 8.26 1.20 9.29
C ILE A 108 9.73 0.89 9.60
N GLU A 109 9.99 0.15 10.68
CA GLU A 109 11.34 -0.27 11.08
C GLU A 109 12.01 -1.19 10.05
N SER A 110 11.24 -1.96 9.26
CA SER A 110 11.78 -2.83 8.21
C SER A 110 12.05 -2.10 6.89
N VAL A 111 11.56 -0.87 6.69
CA VAL A 111 11.78 -0.10 5.46
C VAL A 111 13.27 0.02 5.09
N PRO A 112 14.18 0.42 6.00
CA PRO A 112 15.60 0.55 5.66
C PRO A 112 16.26 -0.79 5.28
N PHE A 113 15.80 -1.88 5.90
CA PHE A 113 16.26 -3.22 5.54
C PHE A 113 15.85 -3.56 4.09
N HIS A 114 14.58 -3.35 3.75
CA HIS A 114 14.08 -3.62 2.41
C HIS A 114 14.70 -2.70 1.35
N GLU A 115 14.98 -1.43 1.68
CA GLU A 115 15.72 -0.51 0.80
C GLU A 115 17.13 -1.04 0.49
N ASN A 116 17.86 -1.51 1.50
CA ASN A 116 19.19 -2.12 1.31
C ASN A 116 19.14 -3.41 0.47
N VAL A 117 18.13 -4.24 0.70
CA VAL A 117 17.91 -5.46 -0.09
C VAL A 117 17.65 -5.12 -1.56
N ILE A 118 16.80 -4.13 -1.86
CA ILE A 118 16.55 -3.68 -3.24
C ILE A 118 17.85 -3.21 -3.89
N SER A 119 18.62 -2.36 -3.21
CA SER A 119 19.90 -1.87 -3.75
C SER A 119 20.89 -3.01 -4.04
N SER A 120 20.91 -4.05 -3.19
CA SER A 120 21.79 -5.20 -3.37
C SER A 120 21.29 -6.11 -4.50
N CYS A 121 19.97 -6.32 -4.60
CA CYS A 121 19.36 -7.06 -5.71
C CYS A 121 19.62 -6.39 -7.06
N ASP A 122 19.58 -5.06 -7.15
CA ASP A 122 19.92 -4.33 -8.38
C ASP A 122 21.37 -4.57 -8.83
N VAL A 123 22.32 -4.60 -7.89
CA VAL A 123 23.73 -4.91 -8.19
C VAL A 123 23.85 -6.36 -8.67
N ILE A 124 23.24 -7.30 -7.95
CA ILE A 124 23.26 -8.73 -8.29
C ILE A 124 22.62 -8.97 -9.68
N LEU A 125 21.51 -8.30 -9.99
CA LEU A 125 20.85 -8.41 -11.30
C LEU A 125 21.74 -7.89 -12.44
N ARG A 126 22.51 -6.81 -12.21
CA ARG A 126 23.50 -6.31 -13.19
C ARG A 126 24.65 -7.31 -13.40
N GLU A 127 25.10 -7.97 -12.34
CA GLU A 127 26.15 -9.00 -12.42
C GLU A 127 25.66 -10.30 -13.07
N LEU A 128 24.43 -10.74 -12.77
CA LEU A 128 23.82 -11.95 -13.32
C LEU A 128 23.39 -11.78 -14.78
N ASN A 129 23.09 -10.55 -15.21
CA ASN A 129 22.67 -10.26 -16.58
C ASN A 129 23.67 -9.32 -17.31
N PRO A 130 24.93 -9.74 -17.47
CA PRO A 130 25.99 -8.89 -18.00
C PRO A 130 25.84 -8.56 -19.49
N GLN A 131 24.97 -9.27 -20.23
CA GLN A 131 24.69 -8.96 -21.64
C GLN A 131 23.84 -7.68 -21.79
N LEU A 132 22.80 -7.50 -20.97
CA LEU A 132 21.98 -6.28 -20.94
C LEU A 132 22.76 -5.07 -20.39
N ALA A 133 23.61 -5.28 -19.39
CA ALA A 133 24.46 -4.21 -18.84
C ALA A 133 25.49 -3.71 -19.87
N LYS A 134 26.08 -4.62 -20.66
CA LYS A 134 27.00 -4.26 -21.74
C LYS A 134 26.30 -3.57 -22.91
N GLU A 135 25.14 -4.06 -23.36
CA GLU A 135 24.35 -3.39 -24.40
C GLU A 135 23.97 -1.96 -23.98
N LYS A 136 23.44 -1.76 -22.77
CA LYS A 136 23.06 -0.43 -22.29
C LYS A 136 24.25 0.51 -22.14
N GLN A 137 25.40 0.02 -21.68
CA GLN A 137 26.64 0.81 -21.64
C GLN A 137 27.19 1.14 -23.03
N GLN A 138 27.01 0.25 -23.99
CA GLN A 138 27.45 0.45 -25.36
C GLN A 138 26.53 1.43 -26.09
N GLU A 139 25.22 1.39 -25.84
CA GLU A 139 24.23 2.37 -26.29
C GLU A 139 24.48 3.77 -25.71
N GLU A 140 24.71 3.89 -24.38
CA GLU A 140 25.07 5.17 -23.76
C GLU A 140 26.38 5.75 -24.31
N LYS A 141 27.39 4.89 -24.56
CA LYS A 141 28.64 5.31 -25.20
C LYS A 141 28.45 5.75 -26.64
N ILE A 142 27.56 5.09 -27.40
CA ILE A 142 27.21 5.50 -28.77
C ILE A 142 26.52 6.86 -28.74
N GLY A 143 25.55 7.10 -27.84
CA GLY A 143 24.88 8.40 -27.73
C GLY A 143 25.84 9.55 -27.39
N VAL A 144 26.80 9.32 -26.49
CA VAL A 144 27.85 10.32 -26.16
C VAL A 144 28.82 10.52 -27.32
N LEU A 145 29.11 9.48 -28.10
CA LEU A 145 29.95 9.58 -29.29
C LEU A 145 29.23 10.34 -30.42
N GLU A 146 27.94 10.07 -30.69
CA GLU A 146 27.12 10.81 -31.66
C GLU A 146 27.01 12.29 -31.29
N GLN A 147 26.85 12.61 -30.00
CA GLN A 147 26.84 14.00 -29.53
C GLN A 147 28.21 14.68 -29.70
N LYS A 148 29.32 13.96 -29.55
CA LYS A 148 30.66 14.49 -29.84
C LYS A 148 30.93 14.63 -31.34
N VAL A 149 30.47 13.69 -32.15
CA VAL A 149 30.63 13.72 -33.61
C VAL A 149 29.83 14.88 -34.20
N SER A 150 28.59 15.11 -33.76
CA SER A 150 27.80 16.29 -34.16
C SER A 150 28.46 17.62 -33.73
N GLY A 151 29.09 17.67 -32.56
CA GLY A 151 29.90 18.83 -32.15
C GLY A 151 31.14 19.05 -33.03
N VAL A 152 31.77 17.97 -33.49
CA VAL A 152 32.91 18.02 -34.43
C VAL A 152 32.47 18.45 -35.83
N GLU A 153 31.31 18.00 -36.32
CA GLU A 153 30.74 18.44 -37.60
C GLU A 153 30.44 19.95 -37.60
N ASN A 154 29.90 20.47 -36.49
CA ASN A 154 29.66 21.90 -36.34
C ASN A 154 30.96 22.70 -36.35
N THR A 155 31.98 22.26 -35.61
CA THR A 155 33.30 22.93 -35.64
C THR A 155 34.02 22.82 -36.98
N LEU A 156 33.88 21.72 -37.71
CA LEU A 156 34.41 21.61 -39.08
C LEU A 156 33.70 22.55 -40.05
N THR A 157 32.39 22.75 -39.86
CA THR A 157 31.60 23.70 -40.65
C THR A 157 32.03 25.14 -40.35
N ASP A 158 32.25 25.48 -39.08
CA ASP A 158 32.77 26.80 -38.67
C ASP A 158 34.18 27.06 -39.24
N ILE A 159 35.06 26.05 -39.24
CA ILE A 159 36.41 26.16 -39.82
C ILE A 159 36.31 26.33 -41.35
N LYS A 160 35.41 25.61 -42.01
CA LYS A 160 35.17 25.76 -43.45
C LYS A 160 34.64 27.16 -43.78
N ASP A 161 33.74 27.70 -42.96
CA ASP A 161 33.19 29.04 -43.14
C ASP A 161 34.22 30.15 -42.86
N MET A 162 35.08 29.96 -41.85
CA MET A 162 36.22 30.86 -41.61
C MET A 162 37.23 30.82 -42.75
N LEU A 163 37.57 29.63 -43.27
CA LEU A 163 38.44 29.48 -44.42
C LEU A 163 37.81 30.07 -45.69
N ALA A 164 36.52 29.87 -45.92
CA ALA A 164 35.80 30.45 -47.05
C ALA A 164 35.76 31.98 -46.96
N LYS A 165 35.57 32.56 -45.76
CA LYS A 165 35.65 34.01 -45.53
C LYS A 165 37.07 34.56 -45.71
N ALA A 166 38.09 33.84 -45.24
CA ALA A 166 39.49 34.23 -45.39
C ALA A 166 39.96 34.15 -46.86
N LEU A 167 39.52 33.14 -47.60
CA LEU A 167 39.84 32.96 -49.02
C LEU A 167 38.98 33.83 -49.94
N GLY A 168 37.77 34.21 -49.53
CA GLY A 168 36.87 35.12 -50.27
C GLY A 168 37.14 36.61 -50.03
N GLY A 169 37.98 36.96 -49.04
CA GLY A 169 38.24 38.35 -48.63
C GLY A 169 39.25 39.13 -49.49
N ASN A 170 39.82 38.57 -50.55
CA ASN A 170 40.91 39.21 -51.31
C ASN A 170 40.57 39.68 -52.73
N SER A 171 39.30 39.96 -53.04
CA SER A 171 38.95 40.65 -54.28
C SER A 171 38.07 41.84 -53.99
N ASN A 172 38.69 43.00 -53.70
CA ASN A 172 38.29 44.26 -54.31
C ASN A 172 39.26 45.38 -53.92
N ASN A 173 40.25 45.60 -54.77
CA ASN A 173 40.63 46.96 -55.17
C ASN A 173 40.71 46.92 -56.70
N PRO A 174 40.22 47.92 -57.45
CA PRO A 174 41.04 49.12 -57.61
C PRO A 174 40.33 50.47 -57.90
N LYS A 175 41.01 51.54 -57.47
CA LYS A 175 41.38 52.78 -58.20
C LYS A 175 40.40 53.93 -58.45
N SER A 176 40.92 55.12 -58.09
CA SER A 176 40.85 56.47 -58.71
C SER A 176 39.45 57.08 -58.87
N LYS A 177 39.22 58.34 -58.51
CA LYS A 177 39.94 59.53 -58.96
C LYS A 177 39.59 60.70 -58.04
#